data_AF-A0A812IGU3-F1
#
_entry.id   AF-A0A812IGU3-F1
#
_cell.length_a   1.000
_cell.length_b   1.000
_cell.length_c   1.000
_cell.angle_alpha   90.00
_cell.angle_beta   90.00
_cell.angle_gamma   90.00
#
_symmetry.space_group_name_H-M   'P 1'
#
loop_
_entity.id
_entity.type
_entity.pdbx_description
1 polymer ?
#
loop_
_entity_poly.entity_id
_entity_poly.type
_entity_poly.pdbx_seq_one_letter_code
_entity_poly.pdbx_strand_id
1 'polypeptide(L)'
;MGVGPSCAPSSACCTPGEEPGAVEGVEAESKLGQLEQIPAIKYGEDPAVDAETGGLYRSCTYSTLMEIPDLPTRGSSGATIGMSKTERHTLGRYSHIDMGVARGMSLRKSLEGFGRLWRYNPATWADEDRMSLYNMSTRVTHFQAFVSHTWRSPGRWKILSLSLQCGWHYGLVSWLFAATLCTALCLADVLPMPLIYRANIMGFVDVCPMGFWIMTCSCLATGLGLMSTPLWPDRCGRSTDTCFIDVASIHQVDKTLMERGVFGIAGFLSVSSEMRILWSAPYLSRVSVDLPCV
;
A
#
# COMPACT_ATOMS: atom_id res chain seq x y z
N MET A 1 61.06 26.89 5.42
CA MET A 1 61.39 26.65 4.00
C MET A 1 61.05 25.19 3.71
N GLY A 2 60.14 24.91 2.77
CA GLY A 2 59.71 23.53 2.46
C GLY A 2 58.36 23.45 1.74
N VAL A 3 58.35 24.02 0.54
CA VAL A 3 57.44 23.88 -0.62
C VAL A 3 56.35 22.77 -0.58
N GLY A 4 55.08 23.20 -0.51
CA GLY A 4 53.97 22.98 -1.47
C GLY A 4 53.52 21.57 -1.91
N PRO A 5 52.21 21.24 -1.84
CA PRO A 5 51.62 20.07 -2.49
C PRO A 5 51.27 20.34 -3.98
N SER A 6 51.51 19.32 -4.81
CA SER A 6 51.27 19.31 -6.25
C SER A 6 49.83 18.93 -6.58
N CYS A 7 49.06 19.85 -7.16
CA CYS A 7 47.76 19.58 -7.78
C CYS A 7 47.96 19.13 -9.23
N ALA A 8 47.38 18.00 -9.61
CA ALA A 8 47.26 17.57 -11.00
C ALA A 8 45.83 17.83 -11.51
N PRO A 9 45.64 18.48 -12.67
CA PRO A 9 44.34 18.55 -13.32
C PRO A 9 44.17 17.36 -14.28
N SER A 10 43.09 16.60 -14.11
CA SER A 10 42.65 15.62 -15.11
C SER A 10 41.59 16.27 -15.99
N SER A 11 42.02 16.79 -17.14
CA SER A 11 41.17 17.20 -18.25
C SER A 11 40.93 16.00 -19.16
N ALA A 12 39.75 15.39 -19.09
CA ALA A 12 39.31 14.41 -20.07
C ALA A 12 38.56 15.14 -21.19
N CYS A 13 39.10 15.01 -22.41
CA CYS A 13 38.62 15.58 -23.65
C CYS A 13 37.21 15.11 -24.03
N CYS A 14 36.36 16.06 -24.45
CA CYS A 14 35.21 15.80 -25.29
C CYS A 14 35.70 15.53 -26.73
N THR A 15 35.41 14.36 -27.27
CA THR A 15 35.47 14.09 -28.72
C THR A 15 34.07 14.20 -29.32
N PRO A 16 33.84 15.05 -30.32
CA PRO A 16 32.66 14.98 -31.17
C PRO A 16 32.95 14.01 -32.32
N GLY A 17 32.19 12.93 -32.43
CA GLY A 17 32.40 11.94 -33.48
C GLY A 17 31.19 11.05 -33.72
N GLU A 18 30.67 11.16 -34.94
CA GLU A 18 29.88 10.19 -35.70
C GLU A 18 28.40 9.99 -35.34
N GLU A 19 27.57 10.64 -36.17
CA GLU A 19 26.25 10.13 -36.56
C GLU A 19 26.39 8.80 -37.32
N PRO A 20 25.49 7.85 -37.01
CA PRO A 20 25.02 6.95 -38.06
C PRO A 20 23.50 6.86 -38.10
N GLY A 21 22.98 7.03 -39.30
CA GLY A 21 21.89 6.19 -39.81
C GLY A 21 20.48 6.68 -39.52
N ALA A 22 19.91 7.35 -40.51
CA ALA A 22 18.47 7.37 -40.74
C ALA A 22 17.95 5.92 -40.78
N VAL A 23 17.15 5.55 -39.78
CA VAL A 23 16.33 4.34 -39.79
C VAL A 23 14.89 4.78 -40.07
N GLU A 24 14.35 4.14 -41.09
CA GLU A 24 12.99 4.24 -41.61
C GLU A 24 11.91 4.32 -40.52
N GLY A 25 10.93 5.17 -40.80
CA GLY A 25 9.71 5.30 -40.02
C GLY A 25 8.98 3.97 -39.87
N VAL A 26 8.61 3.67 -38.63
CA VAL A 26 7.58 2.71 -38.29
C VAL A 26 6.62 3.41 -37.34
N GLU A 27 5.55 3.93 -37.94
CA GLU A 27 4.16 3.83 -37.49
C GLU A 27 3.98 3.64 -35.96
N ALA A 28 4.06 4.74 -35.21
CA ALA A 28 3.78 4.79 -33.78
C ALA A 28 2.65 5.77 -33.45
N GLU A 29 1.58 5.78 -34.25
CA GLU A 29 0.35 6.52 -33.96
C GLU A 29 -0.88 5.60 -34.11
N SER A 30 -1.01 4.58 -33.25
CA SER A 30 -2.30 3.85 -33.09
C SER A 30 -2.39 2.96 -31.84
N LYS A 31 -1.84 3.39 -30.69
CA LYS A 31 -1.94 2.59 -29.44
C LYS A 31 -2.22 3.40 -28.16
N LEU A 32 -2.82 4.58 -28.28
CA LEU A 32 -3.33 5.34 -27.13
C LEU A 32 -4.84 5.15 -26.85
N GLY A 33 -5.47 4.15 -27.48
CA GLY A 33 -6.86 3.74 -27.24
C GLY A 33 -7.05 2.47 -26.41
N GLN A 34 -5.96 1.81 -25.98
CA GLN A 34 -6.00 0.61 -25.12
C GLN A 34 -5.76 0.98 -23.65
N LEU A 35 -6.70 1.70 -23.06
CA LEU A 35 -6.97 1.49 -21.64
C LEU A 35 -7.47 0.05 -21.50
N GLU A 36 -6.56 -0.81 -21.05
CA GLU A 36 -6.77 -2.15 -20.49
C GLU A 36 -8.17 -2.73 -20.75
N GLN A 37 -8.35 -3.31 -21.94
CA GLN A 37 -9.10 -4.55 -22.01
C GLN A 37 -8.37 -5.52 -21.11
N ILE A 38 -8.89 -5.72 -19.89
CA ILE A 38 -8.63 -6.95 -19.13
C ILE A 38 -8.90 -8.09 -20.13
N PRO A 39 -7.93 -8.96 -20.45
CA PRO A 39 -8.16 -10.03 -21.38
C PRO A 39 -9.38 -10.81 -20.89
N ALA A 40 -10.37 -10.97 -21.77
CA ALA A 40 -11.53 -11.79 -21.49
C ALA A 40 -11.01 -13.18 -21.09
N ILE A 41 -11.08 -13.48 -19.79
CA ILE A 41 -10.80 -14.81 -19.26
C ILE A 41 -11.78 -15.74 -19.97
N LYS A 42 -11.27 -16.62 -20.84
CA LYS A 42 -12.05 -17.73 -21.39
C LYS A 42 -12.32 -18.68 -20.24
N TYR A 43 -13.53 -18.61 -19.69
CA TYR A 43 -14.02 -19.61 -18.76
C TYR A 43 -14.39 -20.86 -19.58
N GLY A 44 -13.72 -21.97 -19.26
CA GLY A 44 -14.23 -23.29 -19.63
C GLY A 44 -15.54 -23.53 -18.89
N GLU A 45 -16.45 -24.26 -19.53
CA GLU A 45 -17.68 -24.72 -18.89
C GLU A 45 -17.33 -25.54 -17.64
N ASP A 46 -17.74 -25.07 -16.47
CA ASP A 46 -17.56 -25.81 -15.22
C ASP A 46 -18.50 -27.03 -15.19
N PRO A 47 -18.00 -28.22 -14.83
CA PRO A 47 -18.83 -29.38 -14.59
C PRO A 47 -19.66 -29.19 -13.32
N ALA A 48 -20.88 -29.75 -13.33
CA ALA A 48 -21.75 -29.79 -12.16
C ALA A 48 -21.04 -30.43 -10.96
N VAL A 49 -20.97 -29.72 -9.83
CA VAL A 49 -20.44 -30.23 -8.57
C VAL A 49 -21.59 -30.40 -7.58
N ASP A 50 -21.76 -31.65 -7.14
CA ASP A 50 -22.73 -32.07 -6.14
C ASP A 50 -22.41 -31.51 -4.76
N ALA A 51 -23.48 -31.19 -4.03
CA ALA A 51 -23.45 -30.65 -2.69
C ALA A 51 -23.32 -31.76 -1.65
N GLU A 52 -22.24 -31.76 -0.86
CA GLU A 52 -22.22 -32.17 0.55
C GLU A 52 -20.83 -32.01 1.16
N THR A 53 -20.61 -31.03 2.04
CA THR A 53 -19.99 -31.25 3.37
C THR A 53 -20.03 -29.99 4.24
N GLY A 54 -20.58 -30.12 5.44
CA GLY A 54 -20.60 -29.07 6.46
C GLY A 54 -19.27 -28.91 7.20
N GLY A 55 -18.85 -27.66 7.40
CA GLY A 55 -17.70 -27.29 8.22
C GLY A 55 -18.03 -26.09 9.12
N LEU A 56 -17.90 -26.30 10.43
CA LEU A 56 -18.15 -25.33 11.50
C LEU A 56 -17.31 -24.05 11.34
N TYR A 57 -17.97 -22.92 11.10
CA TYR A 57 -17.37 -21.59 11.18
C TYR A 57 -17.60 -20.97 12.56
N ARG A 58 -16.50 -20.60 13.23
CA ARG A 58 -16.47 -19.98 14.56
C ARG A 58 -16.87 -18.50 14.42
N SER A 59 -18.12 -18.20 14.79
CA SER A 59 -18.69 -16.85 14.80
C SER A 59 -18.06 -16.01 15.91
N CYS A 60 -17.51 -14.84 15.56
CA CYS A 60 -17.04 -13.82 16.49
C CYS A 60 -18.03 -12.65 16.44
N THR A 61 -18.99 -12.65 17.37
CA THR A 61 -20.01 -11.61 17.49
C THR A 61 -19.50 -10.45 18.35
N TYR A 62 -19.16 -9.33 17.71
CA TYR A 62 -19.25 -8.01 18.34
C TYR A 62 -20.46 -7.29 17.71
N SER A 63 -21.60 -7.41 18.37
CA SER A 63 -22.78 -6.56 18.10
C SER A 63 -22.70 -5.35 19.00
N THR A 64 -22.21 -4.23 18.47
CA THR A 64 -22.61 -2.90 18.97
C THR A 64 -23.83 -2.51 18.18
N LEU A 65 -24.99 -2.73 18.80
CA LEU A 65 -26.32 -2.46 18.28
C LEU A 65 -26.53 -0.94 18.31
N MET A 66 -26.22 -0.25 17.21
CA MET A 66 -26.85 1.05 16.93
C MET A 66 -28.17 0.75 16.23
N GLU A 67 -29.27 0.92 16.95
CA GLU A 67 -30.62 0.97 16.37
C GLU A 67 -30.67 2.14 15.38
N ILE A 68 -30.65 1.81 14.09
CA ILE A 68 -31.00 2.74 13.02
C ILE A 68 -32.53 2.75 12.97
N PRO A 69 -33.21 3.91 13.07
CA PRO A 69 -34.66 3.98 13.00
C PRO A 69 -35.17 3.42 11.66
N ASP A 70 -36.16 2.54 11.76
CA ASP A 70 -36.79 1.80 10.66
C ASP A 70 -37.25 2.75 9.54
N LEU A 71 -36.52 2.74 8.42
CA LEU A 71 -36.98 3.36 7.18
C LEU A 71 -38.00 2.44 6.49
N PRO A 72 -39.12 2.99 5.96
CA PRO A 72 -40.19 2.20 5.37
C PRO A 72 -39.70 1.40 4.16
N THR A 73 -39.75 0.08 4.27
CA THR A 73 -39.38 -0.89 3.24
C THR A 73 -40.48 -0.91 2.16
N ARG A 74 -40.37 0.01 1.19
CA ARG A 74 -41.28 0.03 0.03
C ARG A 74 -40.89 -1.09 -0.93
N GLY A 75 -41.65 -2.18 -0.89
CA GLY A 75 -41.59 -3.29 -1.84
C GLY A 75 -41.90 -2.80 -3.25
N SER A 76 -40.85 -2.58 -4.04
CA SER A 76 -40.95 -2.38 -5.48
C SER A 76 -39.93 -3.30 -6.12
N SER A 77 -40.39 -4.46 -6.58
CA SER A 77 -39.66 -5.33 -7.50
C SER A 77 -39.58 -4.64 -8.86
N GLY A 78 -38.80 -3.56 -8.92
CA GLY A 78 -38.45 -2.88 -10.15
C GLY A 78 -37.41 -3.71 -10.88
N ALA A 79 -37.75 -4.21 -12.07
CA ALA A 79 -36.77 -4.72 -13.02
C ALA A 79 -35.63 -3.71 -13.13
N THR A 80 -34.41 -4.12 -12.79
CA THR A 80 -33.21 -3.31 -12.96
C THR A 80 -32.96 -3.12 -14.45
N ILE A 81 -33.54 -2.05 -15.01
CA ILE A 81 -33.23 -1.59 -16.36
C ILE A 81 -31.73 -1.30 -16.40
N GLY A 82 -30.99 -2.07 -17.20
CA GLY A 82 -29.57 -1.88 -17.41
C GLY A 82 -29.32 -0.52 -18.06
N MET A 83 -28.99 0.50 -17.26
CA MET A 83 -28.58 1.80 -17.78
C MET A 83 -27.33 1.65 -18.65
N SER A 84 -27.39 2.22 -19.86
CA SER A 84 -26.28 2.26 -20.80
C SER A 84 -25.09 3.07 -20.26
N LYS A 85 -23.86 2.75 -20.70
CA LYS A 85 -22.62 3.40 -20.24
C LYS A 85 -22.64 4.92 -20.46
N THR A 86 -23.15 5.38 -21.59
CA THR A 86 -23.25 6.80 -21.98
C THR A 86 -24.23 7.58 -21.10
N GLU A 87 -25.37 6.98 -20.75
CA GLU A 87 -26.38 7.62 -19.92
C GLU A 87 -25.91 7.85 -18.47
N ARG A 88 -25.00 6.99 -17.98
CA ARG A 88 -24.35 7.23 -16.68
C ARG A 88 -23.38 8.41 -16.71
N HIS A 89 -22.73 8.68 -17.85
CA HIS A 89 -21.82 9.82 -17.99
C HIS A 89 -22.52 11.17 -17.95
N THR A 90 -23.68 11.29 -18.59
CA THR A 90 -24.41 12.54 -18.68
C THR A 90 -25.15 12.92 -17.39
N LEU A 91 -25.52 11.93 -16.56
CA LEU A 91 -26.35 12.18 -15.37
C LEU A 91 -25.58 12.65 -14.13
N GLY A 92 -24.25 12.75 -14.17
CA GLY A 92 -23.44 13.18 -13.02
C GLY A 92 -23.56 12.26 -11.79
N ARG A 93 -24.13 11.06 -11.95
CA ARG A 93 -24.41 10.12 -10.85
C ARG A 93 -23.18 9.35 -10.36
N TYR A 94 -21.99 9.55 -10.95
CA TYR A 94 -20.76 8.92 -10.46
C TYR A 94 -20.33 9.37 -9.07
N SER A 95 -20.85 10.50 -8.58
CA SER A 95 -20.60 10.98 -7.23
C SER A 95 -21.47 10.29 -6.18
N HIS A 96 -22.59 9.66 -6.57
CA HIS A 96 -23.51 9.04 -5.64
C HIS A 96 -23.17 7.55 -5.46
N ILE A 97 -22.51 7.24 -4.35
CA ILE A 97 -22.20 5.86 -3.95
C ILE A 97 -23.48 5.21 -3.42
N ASP A 98 -23.69 3.94 -3.75
CA ASP A 98 -24.53 3.10 -2.91
C ASP A 98 -23.74 2.70 -1.66
N MET A 99 -24.02 3.38 -0.55
CA MET A 99 -23.37 3.12 0.74
C MET A 99 -23.55 1.67 1.22
N GLY A 100 -24.52 0.92 0.69
CA GLY A 100 -24.67 -0.51 0.95
C GLY A 100 -23.52 -1.38 0.40
N VAL A 101 -22.80 -0.88 -0.61
CA VAL A 101 -21.66 -1.55 -1.25
C VAL A 101 -20.32 -1.05 -0.69
N ALA A 102 -20.32 0.08 0.03
CA ALA A 102 -19.11 0.67 0.59
C ALA A 102 -18.51 -0.20 1.70
N ARG A 103 -17.33 -0.77 1.44
CA ARG A 103 -16.56 -1.57 2.40
C ARG A 103 -15.15 -1.05 2.53
N GLY A 104 -14.62 -1.08 3.75
CA GLY A 104 -13.26 -0.66 4.08
C GLY A 104 -12.52 -1.77 4.82
N MET A 105 -11.20 -1.72 4.77
CA MET A 105 -10.32 -2.60 5.55
C MET A 105 -9.37 -1.72 6.36
N SER A 106 -9.02 -2.13 7.58
CA SER A 106 -7.98 -1.41 8.32
C SER A 106 -6.63 -1.56 7.62
N LEU A 107 -5.85 -0.49 7.52
CA LEU A 107 -4.54 -0.54 6.86
C LEU A 107 -3.60 -1.57 7.51
N ARG A 108 -3.67 -1.75 8.84
CA ARG A 108 -2.90 -2.76 9.58
C ARG A 108 -3.25 -4.19 9.18
N LYS A 109 -4.55 -4.52 9.12
CA LYS A 109 -5.04 -5.81 8.64
C LYS A 109 -4.60 -6.11 7.20
N SER A 110 -4.48 -5.08 6.35
CA SER A 110 -3.93 -5.23 5.00
C SER A 110 -2.45 -5.67 4.99
N LEU A 111 -1.72 -5.42 6.08
CA LEU A 111 -0.32 -5.80 6.28
C LEU A 111 -0.15 -7.15 6.99
N GLU A 112 -1.24 -7.79 7.43
CA GLU A 112 -1.18 -9.14 7.97
C GLU A 112 -0.60 -10.14 6.95
N GLY A 113 -0.05 -11.25 7.45
CA GLY A 113 0.62 -12.24 6.60
C GLY A 113 1.81 -11.66 5.83
N PHE A 114 2.57 -10.76 6.46
CA PHE A 114 3.71 -10.04 5.84
C PHE A 114 3.31 -9.28 4.57
N GLY A 115 2.14 -8.66 4.62
CA GLY A 115 1.54 -7.95 3.50
C GLY A 115 1.34 -8.83 2.26
N ARG A 116 0.87 -10.08 2.44
CA ARG A 116 0.50 -10.99 1.33
C ARG A 116 -0.33 -10.26 0.29
N LEU A 117 -1.29 -9.45 0.75
CA LEU A 117 -2.13 -8.61 -0.11
C LEU A 117 -1.31 -7.74 -1.06
N TRP A 118 -0.25 -7.10 -0.57
CA TRP A 118 0.54 -6.14 -1.33
C TRP A 118 1.63 -6.80 -2.20
N ARG A 119 2.02 -8.05 -1.89
CA ARG A 119 3.11 -8.77 -2.57
C ARG A 119 2.70 -9.47 -3.84
N TYR A 120 1.45 -9.91 -3.91
CA TYR A 120 0.95 -10.74 -5.00
C TYR A 120 -0.14 -9.99 -5.75
N ASN A 121 -0.21 -10.19 -7.06
CA ASN A 121 -1.25 -9.62 -7.89
C ASN A 121 -2.58 -10.37 -7.62
N PRO A 122 -3.66 -9.69 -7.21
CA PRO A 122 -4.95 -10.34 -6.96
C PRO A 122 -5.51 -11.10 -8.16
N ALA A 123 -5.13 -10.71 -9.39
CA ALA A 123 -5.55 -11.40 -10.61
C ALA A 123 -5.04 -12.84 -10.70
N THR A 124 -3.99 -13.21 -9.95
CA THR A 124 -3.46 -14.59 -9.93
C THR A 124 -4.03 -15.42 -8.79
N TRP A 125 -4.97 -14.89 -8.00
CA TRP A 125 -5.57 -15.58 -6.87
C TRP A 125 -6.81 -16.36 -7.30
N ALA A 126 -7.05 -17.49 -6.62
CA ALA A 126 -8.30 -18.23 -6.76
C ALA A 126 -9.51 -17.36 -6.34
N ASP A 127 -10.70 -17.68 -6.85
CA ASP A 127 -11.91 -16.91 -6.54
C ASP A 127 -12.24 -16.95 -5.04
N GLU A 128 -11.94 -18.05 -4.35
CA GLU A 128 -12.16 -18.23 -2.92
C GLU A 128 -11.27 -17.30 -2.09
N ASP A 129 -10.00 -17.16 -2.47
CA ASP A 129 -9.04 -16.26 -1.83
C ASP A 129 -9.47 -14.80 -2.00
N ARG A 130 -9.93 -14.43 -3.21
CA ARG A 130 -10.46 -13.09 -3.50
C ARG A 130 -11.73 -12.80 -2.71
N MET A 131 -12.62 -13.78 -2.59
CA MET A 131 -13.84 -13.66 -1.79
C MET A 131 -13.55 -13.57 -0.29
N SER A 132 -12.57 -14.32 0.20
CA SER A 132 -12.09 -14.25 1.58
C SER A 132 -11.63 -12.82 1.93
N LEU A 133 -10.89 -12.18 1.02
CA LEU A 133 -10.44 -10.80 1.21
C LEU A 133 -11.61 -9.80 1.27
N TYR A 134 -12.62 -9.96 0.41
CA TYR A 134 -13.86 -9.17 0.46
C TYR A 134 -14.64 -9.39 1.77
N ASN A 135 -14.66 -10.62 2.27
CA ASN A 135 -15.28 -10.94 3.56
C ASN A 135 -14.52 -10.36 4.76
N MET A 136 -13.21 -10.16 4.63
CA MET A 136 -12.39 -9.51 5.66
C MET A 136 -12.62 -8.00 5.77
N SER A 137 -13.13 -7.34 4.73
CA SER A 137 -13.52 -5.93 4.78
C SER A 137 -14.87 -5.75 5.48
N THR A 138 -15.10 -4.60 6.09
CA THR A 138 -16.33 -4.28 6.82
C THR A 138 -17.09 -3.18 6.10
N ARG A 139 -18.43 -3.17 6.19
CA ARG A 139 -19.22 -2.04 5.68
C ARG A 139 -18.85 -0.77 6.44
N VAL A 140 -18.65 0.33 5.72
CA VAL A 140 -18.26 1.62 6.30
C VAL A 140 -19.03 2.75 5.66
N THR A 141 -19.35 3.77 6.45
CA THR A 141 -20.00 5.00 5.97
C THR A 141 -19.00 6.06 5.54
N HIS A 142 -17.75 5.94 5.97
CA HIS A 142 -16.70 6.91 5.73
C HIS A 142 -15.34 6.21 5.71
N PHE A 143 -14.42 6.68 4.85
CA PHE A 143 -13.05 6.20 4.81
C PHE A 143 -12.11 7.25 5.39
N GLN A 144 -11.19 6.81 6.25
CA GLN A 144 -10.11 7.67 6.67
C GLN A 144 -9.18 7.94 5.50
N ALA A 145 -8.78 6.90 4.75
CA ALA A 145 -7.88 7.01 3.62
C ALA A 145 -8.33 6.24 2.38
N PHE A 146 -8.13 6.81 1.21
CA PHE A 146 -8.22 6.15 -0.08
C PHE A 146 -6.81 5.77 -0.56
N VAL A 147 -6.49 4.48 -0.65
CA VAL A 147 -5.15 4.03 -1.05
C VAL A 147 -5.11 3.72 -2.54
N SER A 148 -4.54 4.64 -3.32
CA SER A 148 -4.28 4.46 -4.75
C SER A 148 -2.91 3.81 -4.98
N HIS A 149 -2.85 2.78 -5.80
CA HIS A 149 -1.60 2.07 -6.08
C HIS A 149 -1.64 1.33 -7.42
N THR A 150 -0.47 0.83 -7.86
CA THR A 150 -0.35 -0.04 -9.04
C THR A 150 0.17 -1.42 -8.66
N TRP A 151 -0.51 -2.48 -9.08
CA TRP A 151 -0.11 -3.88 -8.87
C TRP A 151 1.19 -4.27 -9.59
N ARG A 152 1.64 -3.48 -10.57
CA ARG A 152 2.86 -3.75 -11.35
C ARG A 152 4.16 -3.48 -10.56
N SER A 153 4.11 -2.65 -9.53
CA SER A 153 5.29 -2.30 -8.75
C SER A 153 5.60 -3.35 -7.66
N PRO A 154 6.89 -3.58 -7.35
CA PRO A 154 7.31 -4.56 -6.34
C PRO A 154 6.65 -4.28 -4.98
N GLY A 155 5.89 -5.26 -4.48
CA GLY A 155 5.11 -5.13 -3.25
C GLY A 155 5.93 -4.91 -1.98
N ARG A 156 7.21 -5.29 -1.96
CA ARG A 156 8.10 -5.14 -0.78
C ARG A 156 8.23 -3.69 -0.33
N TRP A 157 8.31 -2.75 -1.28
CA TRP A 157 8.43 -1.33 -0.96
C TRP A 157 7.12 -0.73 -0.47
N LYS A 158 5.98 -1.22 -0.97
CA LYS A 158 4.65 -0.85 -0.47
C LYS A 158 4.49 -1.30 0.98
N ILE A 159 4.89 -2.54 1.29
CA ILE A 159 4.84 -3.04 2.66
C ILE A 159 5.73 -2.19 3.56
N LEU A 160 6.95 -1.88 3.12
CA LEU A 160 7.87 -1.07 3.92
C LEU A 160 7.29 0.33 4.18
N SER A 161 6.77 1.00 3.15
CA SER A 161 6.20 2.35 3.30
C SER A 161 4.95 2.35 4.18
N LEU A 162 4.05 1.40 3.99
CA LEU A 162 2.84 1.25 4.80
C LEU A 162 3.16 0.84 6.25
N SER A 163 4.14 -0.04 6.45
CA SER A 163 4.60 -0.44 7.79
C SER A 163 5.25 0.72 8.51
N LEU A 164 6.05 1.54 7.81
CA LEU A 164 6.61 2.76 8.39
C LEU A 164 5.50 3.75 8.74
N GLN A 165 4.54 3.97 7.85
CA GLN A 165 3.43 4.88 8.08
C GLN A 165 2.55 4.48 9.27
N CYS A 166 2.20 3.19 9.40
CA CYS A 166 1.35 2.69 10.48
C CYS A 166 2.13 2.43 11.77
N GLY A 167 3.41 2.09 11.64
CA GLY A 167 4.19 1.44 12.68
C GLY A 167 5.31 2.27 13.29
N TRP A 168 5.57 3.48 12.80
CA TRP A 168 6.72 4.28 13.24
C TRP A 168 6.76 4.50 14.75
N HIS A 169 5.60 4.65 15.41
CA HIS A 169 5.52 4.75 16.86
C HIS A 169 6.06 3.50 17.55
N TYR A 170 5.64 2.31 17.12
CA TYR A 170 6.13 1.04 17.66
C TYR A 170 7.61 0.83 17.35
N GLY A 171 8.05 1.20 16.14
CA GLY A 171 9.46 1.23 15.76
C GLY A 171 10.29 2.11 16.70
N LEU A 172 9.82 3.33 16.99
CA LEU A 172 10.51 4.29 17.86
C LEU A 172 10.52 3.84 19.33
N VAL A 173 9.43 3.30 19.85
CA VAL A 173 9.38 2.77 21.23
C VAL A 173 10.30 1.57 21.38
N SER A 174 10.26 0.63 20.42
CA SER A 174 11.14 -0.55 20.40
C SER A 174 12.61 -0.14 20.30
N TRP A 175 12.92 0.82 19.42
CA TRP A 175 14.25 1.42 19.28
C TRP A 175 14.74 2.03 20.59
N LEU A 176 13.93 2.89 21.21
CA LEU A 176 14.29 3.58 22.45
C LEU A 176 14.56 2.58 23.56
N PHE A 177 13.68 1.58 23.71
CA PHE A 177 13.83 0.51 24.68
C PHE A 177 15.14 -0.27 24.47
N ALA A 178 15.43 -0.70 23.25
CA ALA A 178 16.65 -1.45 22.94
C ALA A 178 17.92 -0.60 23.14
N ALA A 179 17.90 0.66 22.72
CA ALA A 179 19.01 1.59 22.93
C ALA A 179 19.29 1.78 24.42
N THR A 180 18.27 2.10 25.22
CA THR A 180 18.40 2.27 26.68
C THR A 180 18.91 0.99 27.36
N LEU A 181 18.37 -0.17 26.99
CA LEU A 181 18.80 -1.45 27.55
C LEU A 181 20.27 -1.76 27.21
N CYS A 182 20.67 -1.62 25.94
CA CYS A 182 22.06 -1.85 25.52
C CYS A 182 23.02 -0.85 26.19
N THR A 183 22.64 0.42 26.31
CA THR A 183 23.43 1.42 27.04
C THR A 183 23.59 1.01 28.51
N ALA A 184 22.52 0.60 29.19
CA ALA A 184 22.61 0.14 30.59
C ALA A 184 23.51 -1.09 30.73
N LEU A 185 23.45 -2.04 29.81
CA LEU A 185 24.31 -3.23 29.80
C LEU A 185 25.79 -2.91 29.51
N CYS A 186 26.07 -1.91 28.68
CA CYS A 186 27.43 -1.39 28.47
C CYS A 186 27.96 -0.70 29.73
N LEU A 187 27.14 0.12 30.40
CA LEU A 187 27.52 0.80 31.65
C LEU A 187 27.73 -0.16 32.82
N ALA A 188 27.05 -1.31 32.80
CA ALA A 188 27.23 -2.38 33.77
C ALA A 188 28.39 -3.33 33.41
N ASP A 189 29.19 -3.01 32.39
CA ASP A 189 30.29 -3.84 31.87
C ASP A 189 29.88 -5.28 31.47
N VAL A 190 28.59 -5.50 31.18
CA VAL A 190 28.07 -6.80 30.73
C VAL A 190 28.33 -6.99 29.24
N LEU A 191 28.16 -5.93 28.45
CA LEU A 191 28.44 -5.94 27.01
C LEU A 191 29.82 -5.32 26.73
N PRO A 192 30.72 -6.03 26.03
CA PRO A 192 32.04 -5.49 25.71
C PRO A 192 31.92 -4.32 24.73
N MET A 193 32.82 -3.35 24.87
CA MET A 193 32.93 -2.16 24.00
C MET A 193 34.23 -2.22 23.17
N PRO A 194 34.30 -3.06 22.11
CA PRO A 194 35.53 -3.27 21.36
C PRO A 194 35.89 -2.12 20.41
N LEU A 195 34.95 -1.23 20.08
CA LEU A 195 35.23 -0.10 19.20
C LEU A 195 35.75 1.08 20.00
N ILE A 196 36.64 1.84 19.37
CA ILE A 196 37.23 3.04 19.93
C ILE A 196 36.83 4.20 19.02
N TYR A 197 36.10 5.16 19.57
CA TYR A 197 35.73 6.39 18.89
C TYR A 197 36.56 7.55 19.44
N ARG A 198 37.28 8.26 18.56
CA ARG A 198 38.00 9.48 18.94
C ARG A 198 37.07 10.67 18.77
N ALA A 199 36.51 11.16 19.87
CA ALA A 199 35.69 12.36 19.86
C ALA A 199 36.60 13.58 19.77
N ASN A 200 36.38 14.44 18.77
CA ASN A 200 37.01 15.76 18.66
C ASN A 200 35.91 16.81 18.62
N ILE A 201 35.53 17.32 19.78
CA ILE A 201 34.46 18.32 19.91
C ILE A 201 35.01 19.53 20.65
N MET A 202 35.06 20.68 19.99
CA MET A 202 35.52 21.95 20.56
C MET A 202 36.92 21.89 21.21
N GLY A 203 37.85 21.13 20.62
CA GLY A 203 39.22 20.98 21.14
C GLY A 203 39.38 19.94 22.26
N PHE A 204 38.29 19.34 22.72
CA PHE A 204 38.34 18.13 23.53
C PHE A 204 38.63 16.94 22.63
N VAL A 205 39.80 16.32 22.81
CA VAL A 205 40.21 15.10 22.11
C VAL A 205 40.26 13.97 23.14
N ASP A 206 39.29 13.06 23.06
CA ASP A 206 39.26 11.91 23.95
C ASP A 206 38.87 10.63 23.21
N VAL A 207 39.26 9.52 23.81
CA VAL A 207 39.12 8.16 23.28
C VAL A 207 37.96 7.50 24.02
N CYS A 208 36.77 7.56 23.44
CA CYS A 208 35.57 6.98 24.04
C CYS A 208 35.39 5.54 23.54
N PRO A 209 35.25 4.54 24.44
CA PRO A 209 34.83 3.21 24.02
C PRO A 209 33.40 3.27 23.47
N MET A 210 33.14 2.55 22.39
CA MET A 210 31.85 2.53 21.69
C MET A 210 31.35 1.08 21.55
N GLY A 211 30.12 0.83 21.99
CA GLY A 211 29.46 -0.46 21.80
C GLY A 211 28.75 -0.52 20.45
N PHE A 212 29.24 -1.34 19.50
CA PHE A 212 28.53 -1.56 18.22
C PHE A 212 27.14 -2.21 18.43
N TRP A 213 26.97 -2.91 19.56
CA TRP A 213 25.71 -3.52 20.00
C TRP A 213 24.55 -2.53 20.06
N ILE A 214 24.80 -1.29 20.51
CA ILE A 214 23.73 -0.28 20.59
C ILE A 214 23.16 -0.03 19.20
N MET A 215 24.01 0.11 18.18
CA MET A 215 23.57 0.33 16.80
C MET A 215 22.87 -0.89 16.20
N THR A 216 23.45 -2.08 16.34
CA THR A 216 22.89 -3.30 15.75
C THR A 216 21.57 -3.71 16.42
N CYS A 217 21.51 -3.72 17.76
CA CYS A 217 20.29 -4.01 18.50
C CYS A 217 19.23 -2.94 18.26
N SER A 218 19.59 -1.66 18.21
CA SER A 218 18.64 -0.59 17.86
C SER A 218 18.04 -0.77 16.47
N CYS A 219 18.87 -1.05 15.45
CA CYS A 219 18.41 -1.28 14.08
C CYS A 219 17.45 -2.48 14.00
N LEU A 220 17.84 -3.60 14.64
CA LEU A 220 17.00 -4.81 14.71
C LEU A 220 15.70 -4.55 15.45
N ALA A 221 15.74 -3.85 16.59
CA ALA A 221 14.57 -3.51 17.38
C ALA A 221 13.62 -2.58 16.62
N THR A 222 14.13 -1.61 15.87
CA THR A 222 13.30 -0.78 14.97
C THR A 222 12.62 -1.65 13.92
N GLY A 223 13.37 -2.52 13.25
CA GLY A 223 12.83 -3.44 12.24
C GLY A 223 11.75 -4.36 12.79
N LEU A 224 12.00 -4.99 13.94
CA LEU A 224 11.03 -5.84 14.63
C LEU A 224 9.81 -5.04 15.11
N GLY A 225 10.01 -3.82 15.63
CA GLY A 225 8.93 -2.92 16.03
C GLY A 225 8.01 -2.60 14.84
N LEU A 226 8.58 -2.24 13.70
CA LEU A 226 7.82 -2.00 12.46
C LEU A 226 7.08 -3.25 11.97
N MET A 227 7.73 -4.42 11.98
CA MET A 227 7.13 -5.68 11.54
C MET A 227 6.06 -6.20 12.51
N SER A 228 6.13 -5.82 13.78
CA SER A 228 5.13 -6.19 14.79
C SER A 228 3.82 -5.40 14.66
N THR A 229 3.80 -4.30 13.90
CA THR A 229 2.64 -3.41 13.73
C THR A 229 1.31 -4.13 13.47
N PRO A 230 1.22 -5.15 12.59
CA PRO A 230 -0.04 -5.85 12.34
C PRO A 230 -0.52 -6.71 13.52
N LEU A 231 0.37 -7.05 14.47
CA LEU A 231 0.05 -7.90 15.62
C LEU A 231 -0.51 -7.11 16.80
N TRP A 232 -0.31 -5.79 16.83
CA TRP A 232 -0.79 -4.97 17.93
C TRP A 232 -2.28 -4.68 17.76
N PRO A 233 -3.10 -4.99 18.78
CA PRO A 233 -4.53 -4.73 18.69
C PRO A 233 -4.77 -3.22 18.63
N ASP A 234 -5.85 -2.80 17.99
CA ASP A 234 -6.24 -1.39 17.79
C ASP A 234 -6.63 -0.65 19.09
N ARG A 235 -6.16 -1.11 20.26
CA ARG A 235 -6.56 -0.65 21.60
C ARG A 235 -6.11 0.77 21.94
N CYS A 236 -5.22 1.39 21.17
CA CYS A 236 -4.73 2.75 21.45
C CYS A 236 -5.57 3.86 20.79
N GLY A 237 -6.89 3.66 20.70
CA GLY A 237 -7.91 4.72 20.80
C GLY A 237 -8.00 5.77 19.69
N ARG A 238 -7.17 5.74 18.65
CA ARG A 238 -7.36 6.57 17.46
C ARG A 238 -8.26 5.84 16.47
N SER A 239 -9.28 6.56 16.00
CA SER A 239 -10.17 6.27 14.86
C SER A 239 -9.74 5.05 14.06
N THR A 240 -10.64 4.09 13.88
CA THR A 240 -10.46 2.93 13.02
C THR A 240 -9.83 3.39 11.71
N ASP A 241 -8.59 2.97 11.42
CA ASP A 241 -7.83 3.28 10.21
C ASP A 241 -8.46 2.60 8.97
N THR A 242 -9.76 2.79 8.77
CA THR A 242 -10.54 2.23 7.68
C THR A 242 -10.11 2.90 6.40
N CYS A 243 -9.44 2.14 5.56
CA CYS A 243 -9.03 2.58 4.26
C CYS A 243 -9.81 1.85 3.16
N PHE A 244 -10.04 2.56 2.07
CA PHE A 244 -10.48 1.95 0.83
C PHE A 244 -9.27 1.33 0.14
N ILE A 245 -9.32 0.02 -0.07
CA ILE A 245 -8.34 -0.74 -0.84
C ILE A 245 -9.14 -1.48 -1.91
N ASP A 246 -8.98 -1.08 -3.17
CA ASP A 246 -9.74 -1.55 -4.33
C ASP A 246 -10.09 -3.05 -4.32
N VAL A 247 -9.09 -3.92 -4.16
CA VAL A 247 -9.24 -5.37 -4.20
C VAL A 247 -10.04 -5.93 -3.00
N ALA A 248 -9.95 -5.31 -1.83
CA ALA A 248 -10.63 -5.76 -0.62
C ALA A 248 -12.03 -5.12 -0.47
N SER A 249 -12.19 -3.93 -1.02
CA SER A 249 -13.40 -3.10 -0.92
C SER A 249 -14.41 -3.40 -2.03
N ILE A 250 -13.95 -3.76 -3.23
CA ILE A 250 -14.78 -4.10 -4.38
C ILE A 250 -14.90 -5.62 -4.49
N HIS A 251 -16.11 -6.11 -4.75
CA HIS A 251 -16.35 -7.54 -4.95
C HIS A 251 -15.63 -8.02 -6.22
N GLN A 252 -14.74 -9.02 -6.11
CA GLN A 252 -13.89 -9.46 -7.23
C GLN A 252 -14.46 -10.64 -8.03
N VAL A 253 -15.51 -11.30 -7.53
CA VAL A 253 -16.09 -12.53 -8.13
C VAL A 253 -17.42 -12.23 -8.86
N ASP A 254 -18.40 -11.67 -8.16
CA ASP A 254 -19.66 -11.18 -8.75
C ASP A 254 -19.43 -9.96 -9.63
N LYS A 255 -19.59 -10.15 -10.94
CA LYS A 255 -19.42 -9.12 -11.98
C LYS A 255 -20.32 -7.91 -11.76
N THR A 256 -21.55 -8.11 -11.28
CA THR A 256 -22.52 -7.03 -11.10
C THR A 256 -22.09 -6.10 -9.97
N LEU A 257 -21.62 -6.68 -8.85
CA LEU A 257 -21.09 -5.91 -7.72
C LEU A 257 -19.73 -5.30 -8.04
N MET A 258 -18.89 -6.01 -8.80
CA MET A 258 -17.60 -5.50 -9.28
C MET A 258 -17.79 -4.24 -10.12
N GLU A 259 -18.66 -4.29 -11.14
CA GLU A 259 -18.96 -3.14 -11.99
C GLU A 259 -19.49 -1.97 -11.17
N ARG A 260 -20.44 -2.22 -10.26
CA ARG A 260 -20.98 -1.18 -9.37
C ARG A 260 -19.89 -0.54 -8.51
N GLY A 261 -18.96 -1.34 -7.98
CA GLY A 261 -17.81 -0.84 -7.22
C GLY A 261 -16.86 0.00 -8.08
N VAL A 262 -16.52 -0.47 -9.28
CA VAL A 262 -15.63 0.23 -10.23
C VAL A 262 -16.24 1.57 -10.66
N PHE A 263 -17.53 1.60 -10.99
CA PHE A 263 -18.22 2.84 -11.32
C PHE A 263 -18.40 3.78 -10.12
N GLY A 264 -18.36 3.24 -8.90
CA GLY A 264 -18.47 4.00 -7.64
C GLY A 264 -17.17 4.58 -7.11
N ILE A 265 -16.02 4.38 -7.78
CA ILE A 265 -14.70 4.82 -7.28
C ILE A 265 -14.64 6.32 -7.02
N ALA A 266 -15.20 7.14 -7.91
CA ALA A 266 -15.23 8.60 -7.73
C ALA A 266 -16.00 9.01 -6.47
N GLY A 267 -17.08 8.28 -6.17
CA GLY A 267 -17.79 8.45 -4.93
C GLY A 267 -16.98 7.96 -3.72
N PHE A 268 -16.33 6.78 -3.76
CA PHE A 268 -15.49 6.34 -2.64
C PHE A 268 -14.42 7.37 -2.28
N LEU A 269 -13.87 8.06 -3.28
CA LEU A 269 -12.96 9.17 -3.07
C LEU A 269 -13.65 10.38 -2.41
N SER A 270 -14.90 10.72 -2.77
CA SER A 270 -15.63 11.85 -2.19
C SER A 270 -16.00 11.66 -0.72
N VAL A 271 -16.11 10.41 -0.26
CA VAL A 271 -16.34 10.06 1.17
C VAL A 271 -15.07 9.65 1.91
N SER A 272 -13.90 9.86 1.31
CA SER A 272 -12.59 9.63 1.94
C SER A 272 -12.00 10.93 2.48
N SER A 273 -11.48 10.91 3.70
CA SER A 273 -10.83 12.10 4.30
C SER A 273 -9.47 12.43 3.68
N GLU A 274 -8.69 11.43 3.27
CA GLU A 274 -7.39 11.63 2.63
C GLU A 274 -7.19 10.68 1.44
N MET A 275 -6.39 11.10 0.46
CA MET A 275 -5.93 10.25 -0.64
C MET A 275 -4.45 9.96 -0.46
N ARG A 276 -4.09 8.67 -0.38
CA ARG A 276 -2.71 8.20 -0.26
C ARG A 276 -2.31 7.50 -1.56
N ILE A 277 -1.33 8.07 -2.25
CA ILE A 277 -0.78 7.51 -3.48
C ILE A 277 0.52 6.76 -3.14
N LEU A 278 0.53 5.45 -3.36
CA LEU A 278 1.75 4.65 -3.27
C LEU A 278 2.57 4.84 -4.55
N TRP A 279 3.48 5.80 -4.49
CA TRP A 279 4.34 6.19 -5.62
C TRP A 279 5.18 5.03 -6.14
N SER A 280 5.28 4.94 -7.46
CA SER A 280 6.17 4.02 -8.15
C SER A 280 6.73 4.68 -9.40
N ALA A 281 7.93 4.28 -9.84
CA ALA A 281 8.58 4.87 -11.03
C ALA A 281 7.66 4.87 -12.29
N PRO A 282 6.89 3.80 -12.59
CA PRO A 282 5.96 3.80 -13.73
C PRO A 282 4.79 4.79 -13.60
N TYR A 283 4.45 5.20 -12.38
CA TYR A 283 3.41 6.19 -12.15
C TYR A 283 3.91 7.60 -12.53
N LEU A 284 5.16 7.92 -12.16
CA LEU A 284 5.78 9.21 -12.50
C LEU A 284 5.99 9.37 -14.01
N SER A 285 6.41 8.31 -14.70
CA SER A 285 6.65 8.38 -16.14
C SER A 285 5.40 8.68 -16.97
N ARG A 286 4.19 8.41 -16.46
CA ARG A 286 2.93 8.71 -17.17
C ARG A 286 2.49 10.17 -17.05
N VAL A 287 2.86 10.83 -15.95
CA VAL A 287 2.50 12.24 -15.70
C VAL A 287 3.45 13.18 -16.44
N SER A 288 4.68 12.73 -16.75
CA SER A 288 5.72 13.57 -17.32
C SER A 288 5.80 13.61 -18.85
N VAL A 289 5.08 12.74 -19.58
CA VAL A 289 5.28 12.57 -21.03
C VAL A 289 4.54 13.61 -21.89
N ASP A 290 3.57 14.34 -21.34
CA ASP A 290 2.75 15.29 -22.12
C ASP A 290 3.01 16.77 -21.79
N LEU A 291 4.08 17.09 -21.05
CA LEU A 291 4.52 18.47 -20.94
C LEU A 291 5.51 18.75 -22.08
N PRO A 292 5.11 19.50 -23.13
CA PRO A 292 6.07 19.97 -24.11
C PRO A 292 7.19 20.71 -23.35
N CYS A 293 8.44 20.40 -23.67
CA CYS A 293 9.58 21.18 -23.19
C CYS A 293 9.35 22.64 -23.60
N VAL A 294 8.98 23.48 -22.64
CA VAL A 294 8.93 24.94 -22.78
C VAL A 294 10.27 25.51 -22.35
#